data_AF-A0A852F0B3-F1
#
_entry.id   AF-A0A852F0B3-F1
#
_cell.length_a   1.000
_cell.length_b   1.000
_cell.length_c   1.000
_cell.angle_alpha   90.00
_cell.angle_beta   90.00
_cell.angle_gamma   90.00
#
_symmetry.space_group_name_H-M   'P 1'
#
loop_
_entity.id
_entity.type
_entity.pdbx_description
1 polymer ?
#
loop_
_entity_poly.entity_id
_entity_poly.type
_entity_poly.pdbx_seq_one_letter_code
_entity_poly.pdbx_strand_id
1 'polypeptide(L)'
;EPDIKKTTEEVDEDDGDDFLLDYQPAQEDQIKMLNYTTSESLEDEELPPIHHGNPITDRRSTFQAHLAPVVTTRQVKRVLEKLYENKKIASATHNIYAYRIYCEDKQTFLQDCEDDGETAAGGRLLHLMQILNVHNVLVVVSRWYGGILLGPDRFKHINNCARNVLVE
;
A
#
# COMPACT_ATOMS: atom_id res chain seq x y z
N GLU A 1 -29.01 -28.26 -78.64
CA GLU A 1 -28.17 -27.63 -79.68
C GLU A 1 -28.51 -26.15 -79.80
N PRO A 2 -27.56 -25.29 -80.19
CA PRO A 2 -26.20 -25.57 -80.69
C PRO A 2 -25.14 -25.27 -79.62
N ASP A 3 -24.06 -26.04 -79.50
CA ASP A 3 -22.89 -26.15 -80.40
C ASP A 3 -22.04 -24.87 -80.44
N ILE A 4 -20.84 -24.93 -79.85
CA ILE A 4 -19.55 -24.80 -80.56
C ILE A 4 -18.43 -25.22 -79.59
N LYS A 5 -17.72 -26.26 -80.01
CA LYS A 5 -16.48 -26.82 -79.42
C LYS A 5 -15.26 -26.04 -79.88
N LYS A 6 -14.24 -25.92 -79.02
CA LYS A 6 -12.79 -25.85 -79.31
C LYS A 6 -12.03 -25.60 -77.99
N THR A 7 -10.89 -26.17 -77.61
CA THR A 7 -9.98 -27.22 -78.10
C THR A 7 -8.77 -27.24 -77.13
N THR A 8 -8.27 -28.44 -76.77
CA THR A 8 -6.92 -28.86 -76.24
C THR A 8 -6.43 -28.31 -74.90
N GLU A 9 -6.11 -29.15 -73.89
CA GLU A 9 -4.83 -29.90 -73.64
C GLU A 9 -3.60 -28.97 -73.56
N GLU A 10 -2.65 -29.02 -72.62
CA GLU A 10 -2.35 -29.74 -71.37
C GLU A 10 -1.20 -28.95 -70.67
N VAL A 11 -0.77 -29.42 -69.49
CA VAL A 11 0.57 -29.27 -68.86
C VAL A 11 0.72 -28.29 -67.68
N ASP A 12 1.39 -28.83 -66.67
CA ASP A 12 1.55 -28.52 -65.24
C ASP A 12 2.51 -27.38 -64.83
N GLU A 13 2.53 -27.18 -63.50
CA GLU A 13 3.61 -26.71 -62.61
C GLU A 13 3.68 -25.23 -62.17
N ASP A 14 3.28 -25.05 -60.90
CA ASP A 14 3.99 -24.39 -59.79
C ASP A 14 3.97 -22.86 -59.61
N ASP A 15 3.98 -22.49 -58.33
CA ASP A 15 4.26 -21.20 -57.68
C ASP A 15 3.25 -20.03 -57.77
N GLY A 16 2.78 -19.62 -56.58
CA GLY A 16 2.77 -18.20 -56.21
C GLY A 16 1.44 -17.47 -56.01
N ASP A 17 1.16 -17.21 -54.73
CA ASP A 17 0.60 -15.97 -54.14
C ASP A 17 -0.90 -15.61 -54.17
N ASP A 18 -1.22 -14.68 -53.26
CA ASP A 18 -2.49 -14.12 -52.79
C ASP A 18 -3.16 -14.90 -51.63
N PHE A 19 -3.31 -14.38 -50.41
CA PHE A 19 -3.77 -13.04 -50.07
C PHE A 19 -3.39 -12.66 -48.62
N LEU A 20 -2.83 -11.46 -48.49
CA LEU A 20 -2.53 -10.72 -47.28
C LEU A 20 -3.78 -10.52 -46.39
N LEU A 21 -3.72 -10.95 -45.12
CA LEU A 21 -4.51 -10.34 -44.05
C LEU A 21 -3.60 -9.97 -42.89
N ASP A 22 -3.33 -8.67 -42.80
CA ASP A 22 -2.62 -8.00 -41.72
C ASP A 22 -3.25 -8.36 -40.36
N TYR A 23 -2.53 -9.13 -39.55
CA TYR A 23 -2.82 -9.30 -38.13
C TYR A 23 -1.65 -8.74 -37.34
N GLN A 24 -1.85 -7.58 -36.72
CA GLN A 24 -0.89 -6.97 -35.79
C GLN A 24 -1.38 -7.12 -34.34
N PRO A 25 -0.95 -8.15 -33.59
CA PRO A 25 -1.15 -8.19 -32.16
C PRO A 25 0.07 -7.55 -31.48
N ALA A 26 0.03 -6.24 -31.24
CA ALA A 26 1.15 -5.54 -30.58
C ALA A 26 0.77 -4.86 -29.26
N GLN A 27 -0.52 -4.71 -28.93
CA GLN A 27 -0.95 -3.94 -27.75
C GLN A 27 -1.35 -4.81 -26.55
N GLU A 28 -2.06 -5.93 -26.76
CA GLU A 28 -2.49 -6.78 -25.64
C GLU A 28 -1.33 -7.52 -24.96
N ASP A 29 -0.33 -7.94 -25.73
CA ASP A 29 0.83 -8.65 -25.20
C ASP A 29 1.79 -7.70 -24.48
N GLN A 30 1.89 -6.44 -24.90
CA GLN A 30 2.62 -5.42 -24.16
C GLN A 30 1.93 -5.06 -22.85
N ILE A 31 0.60 -4.97 -22.82
CA ILE A 31 -0.17 -4.74 -21.58
C ILE A 31 -0.07 -5.95 -20.65
N LYS A 32 -0.13 -7.17 -21.17
CA LYS A 32 0.08 -8.40 -20.37
C LYS A 32 1.51 -8.48 -19.84
N MET A 33 2.51 -8.17 -20.66
CA MET A 33 3.92 -8.19 -20.24
C MET A 33 4.21 -7.06 -19.25
N LEU A 34 3.61 -5.87 -19.42
CA LEU A 34 3.70 -4.78 -18.46
C LEU A 34 2.99 -5.14 -17.15
N ASN A 35 1.79 -5.74 -17.20
CA ASN A 35 1.07 -6.21 -16.02
C ASN A 35 1.81 -7.35 -15.30
N TYR A 36 2.44 -8.27 -16.04
CA TYR A 36 3.22 -9.38 -15.52
C TYR A 36 4.53 -8.90 -14.86
N THR A 37 5.23 -7.96 -15.52
CA THR A 37 6.44 -7.32 -14.97
C THR A 37 6.12 -6.44 -13.76
N THR A 38 4.93 -5.81 -13.76
CA THR A 38 4.43 -5.05 -12.60
C THR A 38 4.00 -5.99 -11.47
N SER A 39 3.49 -7.19 -11.75
CA SER A 39 3.09 -8.16 -10.71
C SER A 39 4.27 -8.89 -10.07
N GLU A 40 5.31 -9.25 -10.81
CA GLU A 40 6.46 -9.99 -10.26
C GLU A 40 7.36 -9.14 -9.34
N SER A 41 7.24 -7.81 -9.38
CA SER A 41 7.97 -6.92 -8.47
C SER A 41 7.17 -6.50 -7.23
N LEU A 42 5.90 -6.90 -7.11
CA LEU A 42 4.97 -6.50 -6.04
C LEU A 42 4.99 -7.38 -4.78
N GLU A 43 5.78 -8.46 -4.72
CA GLU A 43 5.72 -9.40 -3.59
C GLU A 43 6.95 -9.39 -2.64
N ASP A 44 8.12 -8.90 -3.07
CA ASP A 44 9.37 -9.12 -2.34
C ASP A 44 9.87 -8.05 -1.36
N GLU A 45 9.05 -7.09 -0.93
CA GLU A 45 9.54 -6.12 0.06
C GLU A 45 9.31 -6.60 1.49
N GLU A 46 10.33 -7.19 2.12
CA GLU A 46 10.30 -7.78 3.47
C GLU A 46 9.44 -6.97 4.46
N LEU A 47 8.54 -7.66 5.18
CA LEU A 47 7.71 -7.06 6.22
C LEU A 47 8.61 -6.59 7.38
N PRO A 48 8.66 -5.27 7.67
CA PRO A 48 9.46 -4.79 8.79
C PRO A 48 8.98 -5.33 10.13
N PRO A 49 9.89 -5.53 11.11
CA PRO A 49 9.51 -5.97 12.44
C PRO A 49 8.62 -4.92 13.11
N ILE A 50 7.55 -5.38 13.75
CA ILE A 50 6.59 -4.51 14.43
C ILE A 50 6.83 -4.60 15.94
N HIS A 51 7.19 -3.47 16.56
CA HIS A 51 7.29 -3.33 18.00
C HIS A 51 5.96 -2.85 18.56
N HIS A 52 5.50 -3.45 19.66
CA HIS A 52 4.24 -3.10 20.31
C HIS A 52 4.53 -2.47 21.67
N GLY A 53 4.08 -1.23 21.87
CA GLY A 53 4.23 -0.54 23.14
C GLY A 53 3.30 -1.05 24.23
N ASN A 54 3.61 -0.67 25.46
CA ASN A 54 2.75 -0.94 26.60
C ASN A 54 1.42 -0.17 26.48
N PRO A 55 0.26 -0.82 26.71
CA PRO A 55 -1.03 -0.15 26.62
C PRO A 55 -1.24 0.83 27.79
N ILE A 56 -1.88 1.97 27.50
CA ILE A 56 -2.35 2.94 28.49
C ILE A 56 -3.88 2.87 28.55
N THR A 57 -4.45 2.76 29.75
CA THR A 57 -5.90 2.74 29.95
C THR A 57 -6.34 3.90 30.84
N ASP A 58 -7.33 4.67 30.38
CA ASP A 58 -8.00 5.74 31.14
C ASP A 58 -9.51 5.68 30.85
N ARG A 59 -10.32 5.70 31.92
CA ARG A 59 -11.79 5.68 31.85
C ARG A 59 -12.30 4.63 30.84
N ARG A 60 -11.78 3.41 30.98
CA ARG A 60 -12.06 2.22 30.14
C ARG A 60 -11.62 2.32 28.68
N SER A 61 -11.18 3.49 28.20
CA SER A 61 -10.56 3.56 26.88
C SER A 61 -9.11 3.10 27.00
N THR A 62 -8.69 2.26 26.06
CA THR A 62 -7.31 1.75 26.01
C THR A 62 -6.64 2.24 24.74
N PHE A 63 -5.36 2.57 24.85
CA PHE A 63 -4.51 3.07 23.77
C PHE A 63 -3.27 2.19 23.71
N GLN A 64 -2.85 1.79 22.51
CA GLN A 64 -1.60 1.06 22.31
C GLN A 64 -0.93 1.58 21.05
N ALA A 65 0.37 1.86 21.13
CA ALA A 65 1.16 2.21 19.96
C ALA A 65 1.85 0.97 19.39
N HIS A 66 1.98 0.95 18.07
CA HIS A 66 2.68 -0.02 17.28
C HIS A 66 3.66 0.75 16.39
N LEU A 67 4.91 0.34 16.37
CA LEU A 67 5.97 1.00 15.63
C LEU A 67 6.60 0.00 14.66
N ALA A 68 6.91 0.46 13.46
CA ALA A 68 7.72 -0.30 12.51
C ALA A 68 8.71 0.64 11.80
N PRO A 69 9.98 0.22 11.63
CA PRO A 69 10.90 0.93 10.75
C PRO A 69 10.42 0.78 9.30
N VAL A 70 10.39 1.88 8.55
CA VAL A 70 9.94 1.88 7.15
C VAL A 70 10.81 2.81 6.31
N VAL A 71 11.17 2.37 5.11
CA VAL A 71 11.95 3.13 4.13
C VAL A 71 11.18 3.36 2.83
N THR A 72 10.02 2.74 2.66
CA THR A 72 9.13 2.95 1.51
C THR A 72 7.66 3.00 1.93
N THR A 73 6.82 3.59 1.09
CA THR A 73 5.36 3.59 1.30
C THR A 73 4.73 2.21 1.13
N ARG A 74 5.40 1.28 0.43
CA ARG A 74 4.93 -0.10 0.30
C ARG A 74 5.16 -0.87 1.59
N GLN A 75 6.27 -0.67 2.30
CA GLN A 75 6.43 -1.18 3.67
C GLN A 75 5.34 -0.64 4.61
N VAL A 76 4.98 0.64 4.51
CA VAL A 76 3.86 1.21 5.31
C VAL A 76 2.57 0.42 5.09
N LYS A 77 2.21 0.15 3.83
CA LYS A 77 1.02 -0.66 3.50
C LYS A 77 1.11 -2.08 4.07
N ARG A 78 2.24 -2.76 3.89
CA ARG A 78 2.45 -4.12 4.42
C ARG A 78 2.33 -4.18 5.94
N VAL A 79 2.87 -3.21 6.65
CA VAL A 79 2.76 -3.14 8.12
C VAL A 79 1.32 -2.93 8.55
N LEU A 80 0.59 -2.02 7.89
CA LEU A 80 -0.82 -1.79 8.18
C LEU A 80 -1.64 -3.06 7.94
N GLU A 81 -1.50 -3.70 6.78
CA GLU A 81 -2.14 -4.99 6.45
C GLU A 81 -1.85 -6.04 7.53
N LYS A 82 -0.58 -6.16 7.94
CA LYS A 82 -0.19 -7.10 9.00
C LYS A 82 -0.85 -6.80 10.34
N LEU A 83 -0.95 -5.53 10.72
CA LEU A 83 -1.64 -5.11 11.94
C LEU A 83 -3.14 -5.44 11.88
N TYR A 84 -3.77 -5.28 10.72
CA TYR A 84 -5.18 -5.60 10.49
C TYR A 84 -5.49 -7.10 10.46
N GLU A 85 -4.50 -7.98 10.27
CA GLU A 85 -4.70 -9.43 10.49
C GLU A 85 -5.03 -9.74 11.97
N ASN A 86 -4.55 -8.92 12.90
CA ASN A 86 -4.87 -9.06 14.31
C ASN A 86 -6.27 -8.51 14.58
N LYS A 87 -7.22 -9.42 14.85
CA LYS A 87 -8.62 -9.08 15.15
C LYS A 87 -8.80 -8.03 16.24
N LYS A 88 -7.92 -7.98 17.24
CA LYS A 88 -8.00 -6.96 18.31
C LYS A 88 -7.73 -5.56 17.75
N ILE A 89 -6.74 -5.41 16.88
CA ILE A 89 -6.37 -4.13 16.26
C ILE A 89 -7.40 -3.77 15.17
N ALA A 90 -7.80 -4.73 14.34
CA ALA A 90 -8.81 -4.51 13.32
C ALA A 90 -10.19 -4.09 13.86
N SER A 91 -10.52 -4.47 15.10
CA SER A 91 -11.73 -4.05 15.80
C SER A 91 -11.54 -2.86 16.73
N ALA A 92 -10.35 -2.22 16.72
CA ALA A 92 -10.16 -0.96 17.43
C ALA A 92 -11.14 0.10 16.93
N THR A 93 -11.54 1.01 17.81
CA THR A 93 -12.43 2.10 17.44
C THR A 93 -11.75 3.06 16.46
N HIS A 94 -10.45 3.27 16.64
CA HIS A 94 -9.60 4.08 15.76
C HIS A 94 -8.20 3.46 15.68
N ASN A 95 -7.63 3.38 14.48
CA ASN A 95 -6.24 3.03 14.19
C ASN A 95 -5.54 4.22 13.54
N ILE A 96 -5.21 5.20 14.37
CA ILE A 96 -4.57 6.46 13.95
C ILE A 96 -3.15 6.16 13.53
N TYR A 97 -2.66 6.71 12.43
CA TYR A 97 -1.26 6.50 12.07
C TYR A 97 -0.60 7.74 11.48
N ALA A 98 0.73 7.75 11.55
CA ALA A 98 1.58 8.68 10.83
C ALA A 98 2.91 8.00 10.51
N TYR A 99 3.51 8.37 9.38
CA TYR A 99 4.84 7.90 9.01
C TYR A 99 5.71 9.05 8.50
N ARG A 100 7.02 8.87 8.63
CA ARG A 100 8.02 9.79 8.08
C ARG A 100 9.15 8.97 7.47
N ILE A 101 9.35 9.09 6.18
CA ILE A 101 10.42 8.43 5.42
C ILE A 101 11.33 9.52 4.86
N TYR A 102 12.62 9.43 5.13
CA TYR A 102 13.60 10.37 4.63
C TYR A 102 14.08 9.95 3.23
N CYS A 103 13.95 10.85 2.27
CA CYS A 103 14.37 10.64 0.89
C CYS A 103 15.73 11.35 0.67
N GLU A 104 16.81 10.58 0.62
CA GLU A 104 18.17 11.11 0.48
C GLU A 104 18.40 11.84 -0.85
N ASP A 105 17.76 11.39 -1.93
CA ASP A 105 17.86 11.97 -3.28
C ASP A 105 17.36 13.42 -3.34
N LYS A 106 16.25 13.69 -2.65
CA LYS A 106 15.57 15.00 -2.64
C LYS A 106 15.87 15.81 -1.39
N GLN A 107 16.62 15.24 -0.44
CA GLN A 107 16.89 15.83 0.88
C GLN A 107 15.59 16.30 1.57
N THR A 108 14.53 15.49 1.49
CA THR A 108 13.19 15.82 1.99
C THR A 108 12.51 14.63 2.65
N PHE A 109 11.36 14.86 3.28
CA PHE A 109 10.54 13.80 3.88
C PHE A 109 9.33 13.47 3.03
N LEU A 110 9.13 12.18 2.77
CA LEU A 110 7.85 11.61 2.40
C LEU A 110 7.11 11.23 3.69
N GLN A 111 6.04 11.95 4.01
CA GLN A 111 5.32 11.79 5.27
C GLN A 111 3.83 12.03 5.06
N ASP A 112 3.02 11.29 5.79
CA ASP A 112 1.55 11.38 5.75
C ASP A 112 0.95 10.89 7.07
N CYS A 113 -0.34 11.11 7.28
CA CYS A 113 -1.07 10.70 8.47
C CYS A 113 -2.57 10.46 8.21
N GLU A 114 -3.17 9.63 9.06
CA GLU A 114 -4.60 9.29 9.03
C GLU A 114 -5.18 9.32 10.45
N ASP A 115 -6.36 9.91 10.57
CA ASP A 115 -7.08 10.07 11.84
C ASP A 115 -7.93 8.84 12.17
N ASP A 116 -8.40 8.09 11.15
CA ASP A 116 -9.35 6.98 11.29
C ASP A 116 -10.58 7.34 12.15
N GLY A 117 -11.16 8.52 11.90
CA GLY A 117 -12.31 9.04 12.65
C GLY A 117 -11.99 9.68 14.02
N GLU A 118 -10.75 9.57 14.52
CA GLU A 118 -10.28 10.34 15.68
C GLU A 118 -9.78 11.72 15.20
N THR A 119 -10.73 12.64 14.96
CA THR A 119 -10.44 13.93 14.32
C THR A 119 -9.24 14.67 14.93
N ALA A 120 -8.32 15.08 14.05
CA ALA A 120 -7.07 15.79 14.30
C ALA A 120 -5.98 15.00 15.05
N ALA A 121 -6.13 13.67 15.25
CA ALA A 121 -5.13 12.86 15.94
C ALA A 121 -3.90 12.53 15.09
N GLY A 122 -4.08 12.14 13.82
CA GLY A 122 -3.03 11.79 12.88
C GLY A 122 -2.09 12.97 12.63
N GLY A 123 -2.62 14.16 12.36
CA GLY A 123 -1.81 15.37 12.20
C GLY A 123 -1.01 15.73 13.46
N ARG A 124 -1.59 15.54 14.65
CA ARG A 124 -0.88 15.75 15.94
C ARG A 124 0.21 14.70 16.17
N LEU A 125 -0.05 13.45 15.79
CA LEU A 125 0.91 12.35 15.87
C LEU A 125 2.10 12.61 14.93
N LEU A 126 1.83 13.00 13.68
CA LEU A 126 2.88 13.40 12.74
C LEU A 126 3.70 14.58 13.27
N HIS A 127 3.05 15.58 13.84
CA HIS A 127 3.73 16.72 14.45
C HIS A 127 4.62 16.30 15.63
N LEU A 128 4.18 15.38 16.47
CA LEU A 128 5.01 14.79 17.53
C LEU A 128 6.27 14.14 16.94
N MET A 129 6.13 13.34 15.88
CA MET A 129 7.27 12.71 15.20
C MET A 129 8.24 13.74 14.62
N GLN A 130 7.72 14.87 14.09
CA GLN A 130 8.53 16.00 13.64
C GLN A 130 9.34 16.63 14.78
N ILE A 131 8.69 16.91 15.92
CA ILE A 131 9.36 17.47 17.11
C ILE A 131 10.46 16.54 17.62
N LEU A 132 10.21 15.23 17.64
CA LEU A 132 11.19 14.23 18.07
C LEU A 132 12.28 13.97 17.02
N ASN A 133 12.17 14.59 15.84
CA ASN A 133 13.09 14.42 14.72
C ASN A 133 13.32 12.95 14.31
N VAL A 134 12.30 12.11 14.42
CA VAL A 134 12.39 10.69 14.03
C VAL A 134 12.16 10.53 12.53
N HIS A 135 12.91 9.60 11.93
CA HIS A 135 12.89 9.33 10.50
C HIS A 135 12.81 7.82 10.24
N ASN A 136 12.31 7.46 9.06
CA ASN A 136 12.16 6.09 8.58
C ASN A 136 11.32 5.21 9.50
N VAL A 137 10.18 5.73 9.94
CA VAL A 137 9.32 5.08 10.93
C VAL A 137 7.84 5.32 10.66
N LEU A 138 7.05 4.28 10.86
CA LEU A 138 5.59 4.29 10.92
C LEU A 138 5.19 4.08 12.39
N VAL A 139 4.26 4.90 12.87
CA VAL A 139 3.60 4.71 14.15
C VAL A 139 2.10 4.60 13.94
N VAL A 140 1.50 3.55 14.48
CA VAL A 140 0.06 3.34 14.54
C VAL A 140 -0.37 3.34 16.00
N VAL A 141 -1.37 4.12 16.38
CA VAL A 141 -1.96 4.13 17.71
C VAL A 141 -3.39 3.61 17.61
N SER A 142 -3.60 2.39 18.10
CA SER A 142 -4.93 1.79 18.23
C SER A 142 -5.60 2.28 19.50
N ARG A 143 -6.81 2.81 19.37
CA ARG A 143 -7.70 3.20 20.47
C ARG A 143 -8.92 2.30 20.51
N TRP A 144 -9.17 1.69 21.66
CA TRP A 144 -10.43 1.00 21.97
C TRP A 144 -11.27 1.89 22.88
N TYR A 145 -12.41 2.40 22.40
CA TYR A 145 -13.27 3.29 23.15
C TYR A 145 -14.00 2.57 24.30
N GLY A 146 -13.89 3.13 25.50
CA GLY A 146 -14.46 2.56 26.72
C GLY A 146 -15.88 2.99 27.08
N GLY A 147 -16.57 3.74 26.20
CA GLY A 147 -17.91 4.29 26.48
C GLY A 147 -17.93 5.64 27.21
N ILE A 148 -16.77 6.19 27.57
CA ILE A 148 -16.64 7.49 28.28
C ILE A 148 -15.82 8.46 27.43
N LEU A 149 -16.39 9.63 27.13
CA LEU A 149 -15.69 10.69 26.40
C LEU A 149 -14.55 11.26 27.24
N LEU A 150 -13.32 11.14 26.73
CA LEU A 150 -12.12 11.68 27.38
C LEU A 150 -11.87 13.17 27.08
N GLY A 151 -12.57 13.73 26.09
CA GLY A 151 -12.31 15.10 25.64
C GLY A 151 -10.83 15.25 25.21
N PRO A 152 -10.14 16.34 25.58
CA PRO A 152 -8.75 16.56 25.21
C PRO A 152 -7.75 15.52 25.72
N ASP A 153 -8.05 14.80 26.81
CA ASP A 153 -7.11 13.86 27.42
C ASP A 153 -6.75 12.69 26.50
N ARG A 154 -7.63 12.31 25.57
CA ARG A 154 -7.32 11.27 24.58
C ARG A 154 -6.08 11.59 23.76
N PHE A 155 -5.87 12.85 23.40
CA PHE A 155 -4.68 13.28 22.65
C PHE A 155 -3.41 13.17 23.48
N LYS A 156 -3.50 13.37 24.81
CA LYS A 156 -2.36 13.14 25.72
C LYS A 156 -1.97 11.67 25.70
N HIS A 157 -2.95 10.76 25.79
CA HIS A 157 -2.70 9.31 25.77
C HIS A 157 -2.15 8.83 24.43
N ILE A 158 -2.70 9.31 23.31
CA ILE A 158 -2.20 9.00 21.95
C ILE A 158 -0.72 9.40 21.83
N ASN A 159 -0.40 10.65 22.20
CA ASN A 159 0.96 11.17 22.12
C ASN A 159 1.93 10.47 23.09
N ASN A 160 1.47 10.09 24.29
CA ASN A 160 2.30 9.40 25.26
C ASN A 160 2.61 7.97 24.82
N CYS A 161 1.61 7.22 24.34
CA CYS A 161 1.84 5.89 23.77
C CYS A 161 2.87 5.94 22.62
N ALA A 162 2.70 6.88 21.69
CA ALA A 162 3.61 7.06 20.56
C ALA A 162 5.02 7.46 21.01
N ARG A 163 5.15 8.42 21.95
CA ARG A 163 6.45 8.84 22.46
C ARG A 163 7.19 7.69 23.15
N ASN A 164 6.50 6.86 23.93
CA ASN A 164 7.14 5.76 24.65
C ASN A 164 7.80 4.78 23.68
N VAL A 165 7.10 4.38 22.60
CA VAL A 165 7.69 3.45 21.61
C VAL A 165 8.77 4.08 20.74
N LEU A 166 8.78 5.41 20.58
CA LEU A 166 9.76 6.13 19.77
C LEU A 166 11.08 6.41 20.51
N VAL A 167 11.09 6.32 21.84
CA VAL A 167 12.22 6.70 22.70
C VAL A 167 12.83 5.49 23.44
N GLU A 168 12.06 4.41 23.59
CA GLU A 168 12.58 3.09 24.04
C GLU A 168 13.58 2.50 23.04
#